data_AF-A0A974C2Y8-F1
#
_entry.id   AF-A0A974C2Y8-F1
#
_cell.length_a   1.000
_cell.length_b   1.000
_cell.length_c   1.000
_cell.angle_alpha   90.00
_cell.angle_beta   90.00
_cell.angle_gamma   90.00
#
_symmetry.space_group_name_H-M   'P 1'
#
loop_
_entity.id
_entity.type
_entity.pdbx_description
1 polymer ?
#
loop_
_entity_poly.entity_id
_entity_poly.type
_entity_poly.pdbx_seq_one_letter_code
_entity_poly.pdbx_strand_id
1 'polypeptide(L)' 'AKTTKKIVLRLECVDSNCRSKRMLAIKRCKHFELGGDKKRKGQVIQF' A
#
# COMPACT_ATOMS: atom_id res chain seq x y z
N ALA A 1 -0.72 17.14 -18.73
CA ALA A 1 -1.61 16.85 -17.57
C ALA A 1 -1.07 15.67 -16.76
N LYS A 2 -1.34 15.57 -15.45
CA LYS A 2 -0.88 14.44 -14.61
C LYS A 2 -1.86 13.27 -14.68
N THR A 3 -1.38 12.07 -14.96
CA THR A 3 -2.20 10.85 -15.13
C THR A 3 -2.30 9.97 -13.88
N THR A 4 -1.52 10.26 -12.84
CA THR A 4 -1.53 9.55 -11.55
C THR A 4 -1.83 10.51 -10.40
N LYS A 5 -2.02 9.98 -9.19
CA LYS A 5 -2.20 10.76 -7.95
C LYS A 5 -1.17 10.34 -6.90
N LYS A 6 -0.91 11.22 -5.93
CA LYS A 6 -0.12 10.85 -4.74
C LYS A 6 -1.06 10.05 -3.84
N ILE A 7 -0.72 8.81 -3.53
CA ILE A 7 -1.55 7.95 -2.68
C ILE A 7 -1.24 8.30 -1.23
N VAL A 8 -2.28 8.37 -0.39
CA VAL A 8 -2.15 8.65 1.05
C VAL A 8 -2.77 7.49 1.81
N LEU A 9 -1.97 6.84 2.64
CA LEU A 9 -2.38 5.73 3.49
C LEU A 9 -2.92 6.28 4.80
N ARG A 10 -4.07 5.78 5.22
CA ARG A 10 -4.61 6.00 6.57
C ARG A 10 -4.14 4.85 7.45
N LEU A 11 -3.24 5.16 8.38
CA LEU A 11 -2.77 4.23 9.40
C LEU A 11 -3.56 4.47 10.67
N GLU A 12 -4.12 3.42 11.24
CA GLU A 12 -4.86 3.44 12.50
C GLU A 12 -4.09 2.60 13.52
N CYS A 13 -3.97 3.13 14.74
CA CYS A 13 -3.36 2.36 15.82
C CYS A 13 -4.26 1.16 16.16
N VAL A 14 -3.64 0.00 16.37
CA VAL A 14 -4.35 -1.26 16.65
C VAL A 14 -4.70 -1.44 18.13
N ASP A 15 -4.10 -0.63 19.01
CA ASP A 15 -4.39 -0.66 20.44
C ASP A 15 -5.83 -0.18 20.67
N SER A 16 -6.62 -0.98 21.38
CA SER A 16 -8.04 -0.71 21.64
C SER A 16 -8.30 0.62 22.35
N ASN A 17 -7.32 1.07 23.15
CA ASN A 17 -7.39 2.33 23.91
C ASN A 17 -6.85 3.51 23.10
N CYS A 18 -6.16 3.26 21.98
CA CYS A 18 -5.55 4.27 21.14
C CYS A 18 -6.26 4.38 19.79
N ARG A 19 -6.99 5.48 19.58
CA ARG A 19 -7.68 5.76 18.29
C ARG A 19 -6.90 6.68 17.36
N SER A 20 -5.59 6.79 17.59
CA SER A 20 -4.72 7.67 16.80
C SER A 20 -4.69 7.25 15.33
N LYS A 21 -4.80 8.24 14.44
CA LYS A 21 -4.78 8.05 12.99
C LYS A 21 -3.68 8.90 12.38
N ARG A 22 -2.91 8.34 11.46
CA ARG A 22 -1.85 9.04 10.73
C ARG A 22 -2.04 8.90 9.23
N MET A 23 -1.95 10.02 8.52
CA MET A 23 -1.97 10.05 7.06
C MET A 23 -0.52 10.03 6.53
N LEU A 24 -0.16 9.02 5.73
CA LEU A 24 1.17 8.87 5.15
C LEU A 24 1.10 8.90 3.63
N ALA A 25 1.71 9.90 3.01
CA ALA A 25 1.71 10.04 1.56
C ALA A 25 2.90 9.31 0.92
N ILE A 26 2.63 8.39 -0.01
CA ILE A 26 3.66 7.67 -0.78
C ILE A 26 3.93 8.32 -2.14
N LYS A 27 4.97 7.87 -2.85
CA LYS A 27 5.26 8.33 -4.22
C LYS A 27 4.11 7.95 -5.17
N ARG A 28 4.00 8.68 -6.30
CA ARG A 28 3.02 8.37 -7.34
C ARG A 28 3.40 7.06 -8.01
N CYS A 29 2.46 6.13 -8.15
CA CYS A 29 2.60 4.92 -8.95
C CYS A 29 1.36 4.76 -9.85
N LYS A 30 1.48 3.93 -10.89
CA LYS A 30 0.38 3.64 -11.83
C LYS A 30 -0.54 2.55 -11.29
N HIS A 31 0.04 1.53 -10.68
CA HIS A 31 -0.66 0.42 -10.04
C HIS A 31 -0.34 0.44 -8.54
N PHE A 32 -1.37 0.27 -7.72
CA PHE A 32 -1.29 0.24 -6.27
C PHE A 32 -2.34 -0.73 -5.76
N GLU A 33 -1.92 -1.66 -4.91
CA GLU A 33 -2.75 -2.66 -4.27
C GLU A 33 -2.37 -2.78 -2.79
N LEU A 34 -3.36 -3.03 -1.93
CA LEU A 34 -3.16 -3.31 -0.51
C LEU A 34 -3.47 -4.79 -0.26
N GLY A 35 -2.58 -5.48 0.46
CA GLY A 35 -2.77 -6.89 0.79
C GLY A 35 -2.58 -7.86 -0.38
N GLY A 36 -1.93 -7.43 -1.47
CA GLY A 36 -1.61 -8.31 -2.60
C GLY A 36 -0.61 -9.42 -2.23
N ASP A 37 -0.50 -10.40 -3.13
CA ASP A 37 0.34 -11.58 -2.90
C ASP A 37 1.82 -11.25 -2.81
N LYS A 38 2.48 -11.84 -1.82
CA LYS A 38 3.93 -11.77 -1.72
C LYS A 38 4.55 -12.60 -2.83
N LYS A 39 5.44 -11.98 -3.61
CA LYS A 39 6.23 -12.71 -4.61
C LYS A 39 7.05 -13.82 -3.93
N ARG A 40 6.94 -15.04 -4.43
CA ARG A 40 7.74 -16.20 -3.97
C ARG A 40 9.13 -16.16 -4.61
N LYS A 41 10.17 -16.51 -3.85
CA LYS A 41 11.54 -16.61 -4.38
C LYS A 41 11.69 -17.91 -5.18
N GLY A 42 12.36 -17.85 -6.33
CA GLY A 42 12.75 -19.03 -7.11
C GLY A 42 11.61 -19.78 -7.82
N GLN A 43 10.39 -19.24 -7.83
CA GLN A 43 9.27 -19.88 -8.50
C GLN A 43 9.34 -19.59 -10.01
N VAL A 44 9.28 -20.66 -10.80
CA VAL A 44 9.15 -20.56 -12.26
C VAL A 44 7.74 -20.06 -12.57
N ILE A 45 7.64 -19.02 -13.40
CA ILE A 45 6.35 -18.56 -13.90
C ILE A 45 5.83 -19.57 -14.93
N GLN A 46 4.53 -19.84 -14.90
CA GLN A 46 3.89 -20.67 -15.92
C GLN A 46 3.81 -19.88 -17.23
N PHE A 47 4.27 -20.50 -18.31
CA PHE A 47 4.18 -19.97 -19.67
C PHE A 47 2.84 -20.30 -20.31
#